data_AF-A0A396J9J6-F1
#
_entry.id   AF-A0A396J9J6-F1
#
_cell.length_a   1.000
_cell.length_b   1.000
_cell.length_c   1.000
_cell.angle_alpha   90.00
_cell.angle_beta   90.00
_cell.angle_gamma   90.00
#
_symmetry.space_group_name_H-M   'P 1'
#
loop_
_entity.id
_entity.type
_entity.pdbx_description
1 polymer ?
#
loop_
_entity_poly.entity_id
_entity_poly.type
_entity_poly.pdbx_seq_one_letter_code
_entity_poly.pdbx_strand_id
1 'polypeptide(L)'
;MEIPLERPFETIAAVTNKKDFWKLAVRVKDKWTVVKDGKEHLEMIIVDAKGNNIQVVIPTGYKAVYDKILMENTTYTLSNFQVQNNDLAFKASDHKYMLKWNSATNVVDVNLHDIPIPNTKFKPFAEIISGKWRSDLLVHVIGMVQDMGYCQLNEGNGKKLQDYAARFIQYNKDRKDVGPLIIMLNYCKIKEEGRYPLSVSNTYSFTKMFLNDNIPEINLFRESLPKDEQLVSSSQILCTQSYTGSQVATQDDLLSKNTVLPLSQVIQLDQITYCVTVATIQKVNSNKNGWYYFACHKCPKIAKGDKPPYTCEDGHNTEIEIVRYKLEMDVSYESDRCNFVVWDREVTQMLGISAAQLRSNMIQVQFKLIIYRYLNTLLFFLLHRSM
;
A
#
# COMPACT_ATOMS: atom_id res chain seq x y z
N MET A 1 38.17 -17.99 46.81
CA MET A 1 37.07 -17.15 46.32
C MET A 1 36.74 -17.66 44.93
N GLU A 2 35.76 -18.55 44.82
CA GLU A 2 35.35 -19.10 43.52
C GLU A 2 34.72 -17.97 42.72
N ILE A 3 35.38 -17.59 41.63
CA ILE A 3 34.81 -16.68 40.64
C ILE A 3 33.63 -17.45 40.02
N PRO A 4 32.40 -16.90 39.98
CA PRO A 4 31.29 -17.60 39.36
C PRO A 4 31.67 -17.97 37.93
N LEU A 5 31.64 -19.28 37.60
CA LEU A 5 32.06 -19.81 36.30
C LEU A 5 31.14 -19.37 35.14
N GLU A 6 29.99 -18.78 35.46
CA GLU A 6 29.04 -18.28 34.47
C GLU A 6 29.11 -16.77 34.30
N ARG A 7 29.19 -16.34 33.03
CA ARG A 7 29.07 -14.92 32.67
C ARG A 7 27.68 -14.39 33.08
N PRO A 8 27.59 -13.15 33.60
CA PRO A 8 26.32 -12.53 33.92
C PRO A 8 25.53 -12.20 32.64
N PHE A 9 24.21 -12.12 32.76
CA PHE A 9 23.36 -11.61 31.70
C PHE A 9 23.50 -10.10 31.55
N GLU A 10 23.55 -9.63 30.31
CA GLU A 10 23.59 -8.22 29.97
C GLU A 10 22.39 -7.84 29.10
N THR A 11 22.08 -6.54 29.07
CA THR A 11 20.99 -6.01 28.25
C THR A 11 21.46 -5.74 26.82
N ILE A 12 20.54 -5.79 25.86
CA ILE A 12 20.85 -5.46 24.46
C ILE A 12 21.38 -4.02 24.35
N ALA A 13 20.82 -3.07 25.10
CA ALA A 13 21.28 -1.67 25.08
C ALA A 13 22.76 -1.49 25.47
N ALA A 14 23.35 -2.45 26.20
CA ALA A 14 24.75 -2.39 26.61
C ALA A 14 25.70 -2.91 25.51
N VAL A 15 25.17 -3.57 24.47
CA VAL A 15 25.98 -4.21 23.43
C VAL A 15 26.82 -3.19 22.68
N THR A 16 28.12 -3.44 22.61
CA THR A 16 29.10 -2.67 21.83
C THR A 16 30.08 -3.58 21.12
N ASN A 17 30.82 -3.05 20.16
CA ASN A 17 31.90 -3.75 19.47
C ASN A 17 33.25 -3.73 20.23
N LYS A 18 33.26 -3.34 21.51
CA LYS A 18 34.50 -3.22 22.32
C LYS A 18 34.88 -4.51 23.07
N LYS A 19 33.97 -5.48 23.12
CA LYS A 19 34.20 -6.81 23.69
C LYS A 19 33.43 -7.85 22.91
N ASP A 20 33.91 -9.09 22.94
CA ASP A 20 33.33 -10.21 22.19
C ASP A 20 32.50 -11.16 23.07
N PHE A 21 32.70 -11.11 24.39
CA PHE A 21 32.05 -12.03 25.34
C PHE A 21 30.77 -11.43 25.92
N TRP A 22 29.66 -11.68 25.25
CA TRP A 22 28.32 -11.32 25.70
C TRP A 22 27.53 -12.56 26.13
N LYS A 23 26.59 -12.39 27.06
CA LYS A 23 25.54 -13.36 27.38
C LYS A 23 24.21 -12.60 27.48
N LEU A 24 23.27 -12.92 26.61
CA LEU A 24 21.98 -12.25 26.52
C LEU A 24 20.85 -13.23 26.77
N ALA A 25 19.85 -12.81 27.55
CA ALA A 25 18.56 -13.47 27.64
C ALA A 25 17.59 -12.72 26.74
N VAL A 26 17.04 -13.38 25.72
CA VAL A 26 16.26 -12.71 24.67
C VAL A 26 15.07 -13.52 24.21
N ARG A 27 14.06 -12.86 23.66
CA ARG A 27 13.00 -13.47 22.84
C ARG A 27 13.27 -13.21 21.37
N VAL A 28 13.06 -14.21 20.52
CA VAL A 28 13.01 -14.02 19.06
C VAL A 28 11.68 -13.36 18.72
N LYS A 29 11.71 -12.11 18.29
CA LYS A 29 10.51 -11.34 17.93
C LYS A 29 10.04 -11.69 16.52
N ASP A 30 10.94 -11.61 15.55
CA ASP A 30 10.67 -11.90 14.15
C ASP A 30 11.89 -12.60 13.53
N LYS A 31 11.64 -13.49 12.57
CA LYS A 31 12.64 -14.30 11.88
C LYS A 31 12.25 -14.42 10.41
N TRP A 32 13.22 -14.28 9.50
CA TRP A 32 12.98 -14.41 8.06
C TRP A 32 14.22 -14.88 7.31
N THR A 33 13.99 -15.51 6.15
CA THR A 33 15.06 -15.90 5.22
C THR A 33 15.34 -14.78 4.23
N VAL A 34 16.61 -14.44 4.06
CA VAL A 34 17.10 -13.53 3.03
C VAL A 34 17.82 -14.33 1.97
N VAL A 35 17.50 -14.06 0.70
CA VAL A 35 18.16 -14.68 -0.46
C VAL A 35 18.99 -13.60 -1.14
N LYS A 36 20.31 -13.83 -1.23
CA LYS A 36 21.27 -12.94 -1.90
C LYS A 36 22.24 -13.78 -2.72
N ASP A 37 22.37 -13.47 -4.00
CA ASP A 37 23.29 -14.14 -4.94
C ASP A 37 23.14 -15.68 -4.94
N GLY A 38 21.90 -16.17 -4.88
CA GLY A 38 21.57 -17.60 -4.82
C GLY A 38 21.87 -18.28 -3.48
N LYS A 39 22.38 -17.54 -2.49
CA LYS A 39 22.62 -18.03 -1.12
C LYS A 39 21.52 -17.55 -0.20
N GLU A 40 21.11 -18.43 0.71
CA GLU A 40 20.15 -18.09 1.74
C GLU A 40 20.85 -17.91 3.08
N HIS A 41 20.51 -16.87 3.82
CA HIS A 41 20.88 -16.71 5.21
C HIS A 41 19.64 -16.37 6.03
N LEU A 42 19.69 -16.58 7.34
CA LEU A 42 18.58 -16.23 8.22
C LEU A 42 18.87 -14.89 8.86
N GLU A 43 17.85 -14.08 9.05
CA GLU A 43 17.92 -12.89 9.88
C GLU A 43 16.79 -12.91 10.89
N MET A 44 17.01 -12.24 12.02
CA MET A 44 15.99 -12.12 13.06
C MET A 44 16.14 -10.82 13.84
N ILE A 45 15.04 -10.38 14.45
CA ILE A 45 15.03 -9.40 15.53
C ILE A 45 14.86 -10.14 16.84
N ILE A 46 15.74 -9.83 17.80
CA ILE A 46 15.61 -10.28 19.18
C ILE A 46 15.35 -9.11 20.11
N VAL A 47 14.67 -9.38 21.22
CA VAL A 47 14.35 -8.39 22.25
C VAL A 47 14.75 -8.89 23.63
N ASP A 48 15.21 -7.98 24.49
CA ASP A 48 15.47 -8.27 25.91
C ASP A 48 14.24 -7.94 26.77
N ALA A 49 14.32 -8.24 28.07
CA ALA A 49 13.26 -7.95 29.04
C ALA A 49 12.92 -6.45 29.17
N LYS A 50 13.83 -5.55 28.75
CA LYS A 50 13.64 -4.09 28.76
C LYS A 50 12.98 -3.59 27.47
N GLY A 51 12.77 -4.46 26.47
CA GLY A 51 12.20 -4.11 25.18
C GLY A 51 13.19 -3.46 24.20
N ASN A 52 14.49 -3.50 24.51
CA ASN A 52 15.51 -3.11 23.54
C ASN A 52 15.62 -4.23 22.49
N ASN A 53 15.82 -3.84 21.24
CA ASN A 53 15.93 -4.80 20.14
C ASN A 53 17.26 -4.67 19.41
N ILE A 54 17.70 -5.76 18.80
CA ILE A 54 18.89 -5.80 17.95
C ILE A 54 18.68 -6.79 16.82
N GLN A 55 19.25 -6.48 15.65
CA GLN A 55 19.21 -7.35 14.48
C GLN A 55 20.32 -8.39 14.56
N VAL A 56 20.01 -9.63 14.15
CA VAL A 56 20.95 -10.75 14.10
C VAL A 56 20.96 -11.36 12.71
N VAL A 57 22.16 -11.67 12.21
CA VAL A 57 22.38 -12.41 10.96
C VAL A 57 22.95 -13.79 11.26
N ILE A 58 22.33 -14.82 10.69
CA ILE A 58 22.76 -16.22 10.73
C ILE A 58 23.29 -16.57 9.34
N PRO A 59 24.62 -16.66 9.15
CA PRO A 59 25.21 -16.99 7.86
C PRO A 59 24.69 -18.29 7.25
N THR A 60 24.75 -18.41 5.92
CA THR A 60 24.27 -19.58 5.15
C THR A 60 24.68 -20.92 5.71
N GLY A 61 25.94 -21.07 6.15
CA GLY A 61 26.46 -22.32 6.71
C GLY A 61 25.75 -22.78 8.00
N TYR A 62 25.08 -21.88 8.71
CA TYR A 62 24.40 -22.17 9.96
C TYR A 62 22.86 -22.14 9.84
N LYS A 63 22.33 -21.64 8.72
CA LYS A 63 20.89 -21.49 8.49
C LYS A 63 20.12 -22.78 8.71
N ALA A 64 20.53 -23.88 8.06
CA ALA A 64 19.78 -25.15 8.10
C ALA A 64 19.61 -25.73 9.51
N VAL A 65 20.57 -25.44 10.40
CA VAL A 65 20.55 -25.87 11.80
C VAL A 65 19.66 -24.94 12.62
N TYR A 66 19.96 -23.64 12.61
CA TYR A 66 19.29 -22.70 13.50
C TYR A 66 17.88 -22.32 13.07
N ASP A 67 17.51 -22.51 11.80
CA ASP A 67 16.14 -22.29 11.37
C ASP A 67 15.16 -23.26 12.05
N LYS A 68 15.63 -24.47 12.39
CA LYS A 68 14.86 -25.48 13.14
C LYS A 68 14.85 -25.24 14.65
N ILE A 69 15.93 -24.64 15.19
CA ILE A 69 16.11 -24.41 16.63
C ILE A 69 15.38 -23.14 17.08
N LEU A 70 15.48 -22.07 16.29
CA LEU A 70 14.97 -20.76 16.65
C LEU A 70 13.55 -20.59 16.16
N MET A 71 12.63 -20.44 17.10
CA MET A 71 11.22 -20.20 16.84
C MET A 71 10.85 -18.78 17.25
N GLU A 72 9.96 -18.14 16.46
CA GLU A 72 9.40 -16.84 16.84
C GLU A 72 8.61 -16.97 18.15
N ASN A 73 8.64 -15.92 18.96
CA ASN A 73 8.03 -15.82 20.29
C ASN A 73 8.65 -16.73 21.38
N THR A 74 9.70 -17.49 21.07
CA THR A 74 10.44 -18.31 22.06
C THR A 74 11.64 -17.55 22.65
N THR A 75 12.00 -17.89 23.89
CA THR A 75 13.11 -17.26 24.62
C THR A 75 14.37 -18.11 24.65
N TYR A 76 15.54 -17.49 24.49
CA TYR A 76 16.83 -18.17 24.45
C TYR A 76 17.87 -17.42 25.26
N THR A 77 18.87 -18.16 25.74
CA THR A 77 20.16 -17.60 26.15
C THR A 77 21.11 -17.67 24.97
N LEU A 78 21.64 -16.50 24.56
CA LEU A 78 22.63 -16.39 23.49
C LEU A 78 23.99 -16.01 24.08
N SER A 79 25.05 -16.66 23.62
CA SER A 79 26.43 -16.28 23.98
C SER A 79 27.42 -16.59 22.85
N ASN A 80 28.62 -16.00 22.93
CA ASN A 80 29.74 -16.23 21.98
C ASN A 80 29.44 -15.86 20.51
N PHE A 81 28.50 -14.95 20.28
CA PHE A 81 28.25 -14.36 18.97
C PHE A 81 29.21 -13.20 18.69
N GLN A 82 29.37 -12.83 17.42
CA GLN A 82 30.14 -11.66 17.02
C GLN A 82 29.26 -10.39 17.04
N VAL A 83 29.82 -9.26 17.47
CA VAL A 83 29.18 -7.94 17.36
C VAL A 83 29.81 -7.17 16.21
N GLN A 84 29.00 -6.54 15.36
CA GLN A 84 29.44 -5.75 14.22
C GLN A 84 28.69 -4.42 14.19
N ASN A 85 29.24 -3.41 13.48
CA ASN A 85 28.46 -2.21 13.17
C ASN A 85 27.26 -2.60 12.30
N ASN A 86 26.12 -1.96 12.55
CA ASN A 86 24.93 -2.13 11.74
C ASN A 86 25.05 -1.23 10.50
N ASP A 87 25.77 -1.70 9.49
CA ASP A 87 26.01 -0.99 8.22
C ASP A 87 25.01 -1.39 7.13
N LEU A 88 23.87 -1.99 7.52
CA LEU A 88 22.82 -2.36 6.58
C LEU A 88 22.19 -1.11 5.96
N ALA A 89 21.94 -1.19 4.64
CA ALA A 89 21.24 -0.15 3.89
C ALA A 89 19.82 0.08 4.41
N PHE A 90 19.15 -0.99 4.86
CA PHE A 90 17.86 -0.94 5.54
C PHE A 90 17.94 -1.73 6.84
N LYS A 91 17.63 -1.08 7.95
CA LYS A 91 17.80 -1.59 9.31
C LYS A 91 16.43 -1.90 9.90
N ALA A 92 16.28 -3.09 10.48
CA ALA A 92 15.06 -3.49 11.19
C ALA A 92 15.10 -3.14 12.69
N SER A 93 16.25 -2.63 13.16
CA SER A 93 16.50 -2.15 14.51
C SER A 93 17.23 -0.81 14.44
N ASP A 94 16.97 0.08 15.39
CA ASP A 94 17.68 1.34 15.54
C ASP A 94 19.05 1.19 16.23
N HIS A 95 19.36 -0.01 16.74
CA HIS A 95 20.61 -0.30 17.42
C HIS A 95 21.82 -0.12 16.49
N LYS A 96 22.85 0.56 17.02
CA LYS A 96 24.09 0.89 16.29
C LYS A 96 24.88 -0.34 15.83
N TYR A 97 24.71 -1.44 16.55
CA TYR A 97 25.38 -2.71 16.31
C TYR A 97 24.38 -3.79 15.92
N MET A 98 24.87 -4.84 15.28
CA MET A 98 24.14 -6.07 14.98
C MET A 98 24.95 -7.28 15.42
N LEU A 99 24.26 -8.41 15.61
CA LEU A 99 24.91 -9.67 15.99
C LEU A 99 25.10 -10.56 14.76
N LYS A 100 26.18 -11.33 14.73
CA LYS A 100 26.44 -12.33 13.70
C LYS A 100 26.85 -13.66 14.32
N TRP A 101 26.21 -14.74 13.87
CA TRP A 101 26.60 -16.09 14.26
C TRP A 101 27.99 -16.46 13.72
N ASN A 102 28.73 -17.19 14.54
CA ASN A 102 30.00 -17.82 14.21
C ASN A 102 29.98 -19.28 14.72
N SER A 103 31.09 -19.99 14.56
CA SER A 103 31.22 -21.40 14.98
C SER A 103 31.14 -21.62 16.50
N ALA A 104 31.40 -20.58 17.30
CA ALA A 104 31.41 -20.66 18.76
C ALA A 104 30.08 -20.22 19.40
N THR A 105 29.15 -19.68 18.61
CA THR A 105 27.90 -19.12 19.11
C THR A 105 27.05 -20.22 19.73
N ASN A 106 26.67 -20.00 20.98
CA ASN A 106 25.87 -20.93 21.75
C ASN A 106 24.46 -20.37 21.93
N VAL A 107 23.47 -21.23 21.72
CA VAL A 107 22.04 -20.95 21.84
C VAL A 107 21.46 -22.02 22.73
N VAL A 108 20.98 -21.63 23.90
CA VAL A 108 20.26 -22.53 24.81
C VAL A 108 18.81 -22.09 24.84
N ASP A 109 17.91 -22.97 24.42
CA ASP A 109 16.49 -22.81 24.72
C ASP A 109 16.31 -23.17 26.18
N VAL A 110 16.28 -22.14 27.02
CA VAL A 110 16.07 -22.35 28.44
C VAL A 110 14.58 -22.31 28.79
N ASN A 111 13.67 -21.82 27.93
CA ASN A 111 12.24 -21.58 28.25
C ASN A 111 11.95 -21.04 29.68
N LEU A 112 12.93 -20.39 30.31
CA LEU A 112 12.93 -19.98 31.71
C LEU A 112 12.98 -18.46 31.86
N HIS A 113 13.11 -17.72 30.77
CA HIS A 113 13.17 -16.27 30.81
C HIS A 113 11.77 -15.70 30.70
N ASP A 114 11.32 -14.97 31.73
CA ASP A 114 10.08 -14.22 31.71
C ASP A 114 10.27 -12.88 30.98
N ILE A 115 10.45 -12.97 29.66
CA ILE A 115 10.49 -11.82 28.76
C ILE A 115 9.07 -11.66 28.22
N PRO A 116 8.44 -10.47 28.24
CA PRO A 116 7.11 -10.27 27.68
C PRO A 116 7.14 -10.21 26.15
N ILE A 117 6.00 -10.48 25.49
CA ILE A 117 5.92 -10.33 24.03
C ILE A 117 5.98 -8.82 23.76
N PRO A 118 6.96 -8.34 22.98
CA PRO A 118 7.15 -6.92 22.79
C PRO A 118 5.97 -6.35 22.00
N ASN A 119 5.38 -5.26 22.50
CA ASN A 119 4.39 -4.50 21.74
C ASN A 119 5.01 -3.97 20.45
N THR A 120 4.26 -4.07 19.35
CA THR A 120 4.68 -3.51 18.07
C THR A 120 4.68 -1.97 18.15
N LYS A 121 5.83 -1.35 17.88
CA LYS A 121 5.97 0.11 17.81
C LYS A 121 5.61 0.61 16.42
N PHE A 122 4.36 1.03 16.23
CA PHE A 122 3.91 1.63 14.97
C PHE A 122 4.42 3.06 14.82
N LYS A 123 4.81 3.43 13.60
CA LYS A 123 5.17 4.80 13.22
C LYS A 123 3.88 5.54 12.84
N PRO A 124 3.49 6.61 13.56
CA PRO A 124 2.27 7.35 13.25
C PRO A 124 2.34 8.00 11.87
N PHE A 125 1.25 7.96 11.10
CA PHE A 125 1.21 8.61 9.78
C PHE A 125 1.51 10.12 9.85
N ALA A 126 1.09 10.81 10.93
CA ALA A 126 1.41 12.22 11.15
C ALA A 126 2.94 12.47 11.26
N GLU A 127 3.70 11.54 11.85
CA GLU A 127 5.17 11.62 11.89
C GLU A 127 5.78 11.37 10.50
N ILE A 128 5.21 10.43 9.73
CA ILE A 128 5.65 10.15 8.37
C ILE A 128 5.48 11.39 7.48
N ILE A 129 4.28 11.99 7.52
CA ILE A 129 3.92 13.19 6.73
C ILE A 129 4.77 14.39 7.13
N SER A 130 5.08 14.55 8.42
CA SER A 130 5.93 15.65 8.91
C SER A 130 7.44 15.41 8.75
N GLY A 131 7.86 14.34 8.09
CA GLY A 131 9.28 14.04 7.85
C GLY A 131 10.04 13.52 9.08
N LYS A 132 9.35 13.11 10.15
CA LYS A 132 9.96 12.60 11.40
C LYS A 132 10.31 11.12 11.33
N TRP A 133 11.21 10.78 10.41
CA TRP A 133 11.65 9.41 10.17
C TRP A 133 13.07 9.37 9.57
N ARG A 134 13.67 8.18 9.53
CA ARG A 134 15.00 7.96 8.93
C ARG A 134 14.88 7.06 7.71
N SER A 135 15.55 7.40 6.62
CA SER A 135 15.44 6.67 5.34
C SER A 135 16.08 5.29 5.34
N ASP A 136 16.96 5.02 6.29
CA ASP A 136 17.63 3.72 6.49
C ASP A 136 16.91 2.83 7.51
N LEU A 137 15.92 3.33 8.26
CA LEU A 137 15.22 2.57 9.29
C LEU A 137 13.85 2.10 8.79
N LEU A 138 13.59 0.81 8.91
CA LEU A 138 12.32 0.21 8.57
C LEU A 138 11.28 0.48 9.67
N VAL A 139 10.03 0.69 9.26
CA VAL A 139 8.94 1.07 10.15
C VAL A 139 7.80 0.05 10.13
N HIS A 140 7.03 0.02 11.21
CA HIS A 140 5.76 -0.69 11.27
C HIS A 140 4.63 0.32 11.06
N VAL A 141 3.64 -0.01 10.25
CA VAL A 141 2.44 0.82 10.05
C VAL A 141 1.19 -0.03 10.19
N ILE A 142 0.13 0.57 10.73
CA ILE A 142 -1.20 -0.02 10.81
C ILE A 142 -2.21 1.05 10.44
N GLY A 143 -3.22 0.68 9.68
CA GLY A 143 -4.23 1.62 9.22
C GLY A 143 -5.45 0.94 8.62
N MET A 144 -6.52 1.70 8.53
CA MET A 144 -7.71 1.33 7.77
C MET A 144 -7.47 1.67 6.29
N VAL A 145 -7.79 0.75 5.40
CA VAL A 145 -7.75 0.98 3.96
C VAL A 145 -8.97 1.83 3.58
N GLN A 146 -8.71 3.04 3.08
CA GLN A 146 -9.76 3.92 2.56
C GLN A 146 -10.02 3.71 1.07
N ASP A 147 -8.96 3.55 0.28
CA ASP A 147 -9.05 3.41 -1.16
C ASP A 147 -7.92 2.51 -1.71
N MET A 148 -8.17 1.88 -2.84
CA MET A 148 -7.22 1.11 -3.63
C MET A 148 -6.90 1.80 -4.96
N GLY A 149 -5.66 2.23 -5.12
CA GLY A 149 -5.16 2.73 -6.41
C GLY A 149 -5.03 1.64 -7.49
N TYR A 150 -4.75 2.07 -8.72
CA TYR A 150 -4.55 1.16 -9.85
C TYR A 150 -3.27 0.31 -9.70
N CYS A 151 -3.42 -1.01 -9.68
CA CYS A 151 -2.32 -1.97 -9.68
C CYS A 151 -1.86 -2.29 -11.12
N GLN A 152 -0.70 -1.78 -11.53
CA GLN A 152 -0.03 -2.23 -12.75
C GLN A 152 0.89 -3.42 -12.45
N LEU A 153 0.62 -4.57 -13.06
CA LEU A 153 1.57 -5.67 -13.15
C LEU A 153 2.64 -5.30 -14.18
N ASN A 154 3.71 -4.65 -13.74
CA ASN A 154 4.88 -4.42 -14.59
C ASN A 154 5.74 -5.69 -14.61
N GLU A 155 6.02 -6.23 -15.79
CA GLU A 155 6.87 -7.42 -16.00
C GLU A 155 8.32 -7.25 -15.51
N GLY A 156 8.71 -6.07 -15.04
CA GLY A 156 10.04 -5.76 -14.48
C GLY A 156 10.14 -5.66 -12.95
N ASN A 157 9.02 -5.65 -12.22
CA ASN A 157 9.07 -5.61 -10.74
C ASN A 157 9.19 -7.03 -10.19
N GLY A 158 10.24 -7.29 -9.39
CA GLY A 158 10.56 -8.63 -8.89
C GLY A 158 9.36 -9.37 -8.29
N LYS A 159 9.28 -10.69 -8.56
CA LYS A 159 8.18 -11.63 -8.21
C LYS A 159 7.48 -11.33 -6.87
N LYS A 160 8.22 -10.95 -5.82
CA LYS A 160 7.68 -10.74 -4.47
C LYS A 160 6.79 -9.51 -4.29
N LEU A 161 6.94 -8.43 -5.06
CA LEU A 161 5.98 -7.30 -4.99
C LEU A 161 4.61 -7.70 -5.53
N GLN A 162 4.60 -8.57 -6.54
CA GLN A 162 3.38 -9.13 -7.12
C GLN A 162 2.65 -10.00 -6.10
N ASP A 163 3.38 -10.73 -5.24
CA ASP A 163 2.79 -11.60 -4.21
C ASP A 163 1.97 -10.82 -3.15
N TYR A 164 2.45 -9.67 -2.65
CA TYR A 164 1.68 -8.89 -1.67
C TYR A 164 0.43 -8.26 -2.29
N ALA A 165 0.56 -7.68 -3.49
CA ALA A 165 -0.58 -7.10 -4.20
C ALA A 165 -1.62 -8.18 -4.53
N ALA A 166 -1.20 -9.35 -5.03
CA ALA A 166 -2.08 -10.48 -5.31
C ALA A 166 -2.78 -10.99 -4.05
N ARG A 167 -2.04 -11.16 -2.94
CA ARG A 167 -2.62 -11.56 -1.64
C ARG A 167 -3.67 -10.56 -1.15
N PHE A 168 -3.39 -9.25 -1.27
CA PHE A 168 -4.34 -8.21 -0.90
C PHE A 168 -5.62 -8.30 -1.75
N ILE A 169 -5.46 -8.34 -3.08
CA ILE A 169 -6.58 -8.41 -4.03
C ILE A 169 -7.41 -9.67 -3.77
N GLN A 170 -6.76 -10.81 -3.56
CA GLN A 170 -7.45 -12.08 -3.30
C GLN A 170 -8.21 -12.04 -1.98
N TYR A 171 -7.57 -11.63 -0.89
CA TYR A 171 -8.23 -11.46 0.42
C TYR A 171 -9.46 -10.58 0.30
N ASN A 172 -9.32 -9.44 -0.39
CA ASN A 172 -10.41 -8.50 -0.56
C ASN A 172 -11.55 -9.02 -1.44
N LYS A 173 -11.28 -9.96 -2.37
CA LYS A 173 -12.33 -10.65 -3.14
C LYS A 173 -13.07 -11.70 -2.30
N ASP A 174 -12.34 -12.42 -1.45
CA ASP A 174 -12.88 -13.57 -0.73
C ASP A 174 -13.55 -13.21 0.60
N ARG A 175 -13.25 -12.01 1.13
CA ARG A 175 -13.77 -11.57 2.43
C ARG A 175 -15.28 -11.40 2.39
N LYS A 176 -15.94 -11.84 3.46
CA LYS A 176 -17.40 -11.77 3.64
C LYS A 176 -17.82 -10.83 4.76
N ASP A 177 -16.86 -10.34 5.54
CA ASP A 177 -17.11 -9.41 6.63
C ASP A 177 -17.37 -8.01 6.08
N VAL A 178 -18.41 -7.36 6.63
CA VAL A 178 -18.87 -6.04 6.19
C VAL A 178 -18.01 -4.92 6.79
N GLY A 179 -17.11 -5.23 7.73
CA GLY A 179 -16.35 -4.23 8.50
C GLY A 179 -15.18 -3.55 7.75
N PRO A 180 -14.51 -2.58 8.40
CA PRO A 180 -13.35 -1.90 7.84
C PRO A 180 -12.23 -2.90 7.50
N LEU A 181 -11.56 -2.68 6.37
CA LEU A 181 -10.33 -3.42 6.05
C LEU A 181 -9.15 -2.81 6.79
N ILE A 182 -8.60 -3.52 7.77
CA ILE A 182 -7.40 -3.08 8.49
C ILE A 182 -6.19 -3.80 7.89
N ILE A 183 -5.20 -3.01 7.49
CA ILE A 183 -3.90 -3.51 7.03
C ILE A 183 -2.83 -3.15 8.07
N MET A 184 -2.04 -4.14 8.44
CA MET A 184 -0.82 -3.97 9.24
C MET A 184 0.38 -4.45 8.43
N LEU A 185 1.37 -3.59 8.30
CA LEU A 185 2.62 -3.88 7.61
C LEU A 185 3.81 -3.70 8.54
N ASN A 186 4.60 -4.76 8.70
CA ASN A 186 5.83 -4.73 9.47
C ASN A 186 7.05 -4.59 8.57
N TYR A 187 8.07 -3.86 9.04
CA TYR A 187 9.35 -3.69 8.34
C TYR A 187 9.19 -3.12 6.92
N CYS A 188 8.53 -1.98 6.83
CA CYS A 188 8.35 -1.25 5.58
C CYS A 188 9.37 -0.15 5.41
N LYS A 189 9.64 0.20 4.16
CA LYS A 189 10.43 1.36 3.79
C LYS A 189 9.52 2.53 3.46
N ILE A 190 9.78 3.69 4.07
CA ILE A 190 9.20 4.96 3.65
C ILE A 190 9.98 5.44 2.42
N LYS A 191 9.26 5.78 1.35
CA LYS A 191 9.79 6.41 0.15
C LYS A 191 9.46 7.90 0.20
N GLU A 192 10.50 8.72 0.19
CA GLU A 192 10.37 10.18 0.13
C GLU A 192 9.54 10.59 -1.08
N GLU A 193 8.81 11.69 -0.92
CA GLU A 193 8.09 12.31 -2.02
C GLU A 193 9.08 12.82 -3.06
N GLY A 194 8.77 12.56 -4.32
CA GLY A 194 9.55 13.02 -5.45
C GLY A 194 8.67 12.99 -6.69
N ARG A 195 9.01 12.15 -7.67
CA ARG A 195 8.13 11.89 -8.81
C ARG A 195 6.80 11.23 -8.40
N TYR A 196 6.81 10.51 -7.28
CA TYR A 196 5.65 9.85 -6.70
C TYR A 196 5.36 10.41 -5.31
N PRO A 197 4.10 10.37 -4.84
CA PRO A 197 3.75 10.80 -3.50
C PRO A 197 4.52 10.02 -2.43
N LEU A 198 4.69 10.65 -1.26
CA LEU A 198 5.16 10.01 -0.04
C LEU A 198 4.42 8.69 0.18
N SER A 199 5.16 7.59 0.26
CA SER A 199 4.55 6.26 0.30
C SER A 199 5.30 5.30 1.19
N VAL A 200 4.59 4.28 1.67
CA VAL A 200 5.18 3.14 2.36
C VAL A 200 5.24 1.97 1.39
N SER A 201 6.38 1.30 1.34
CA SER A 201 6.62 0.20 0.40
C SER A 201 7.25 -1.00 1.09
N ASN A 202 7.04 -2.19 0.52
CA ASN A 202 7.70 -3.40 0.98
C ASN A 202 9.20 -3.36 0.69
N THR A 203 9.97 -4.16 1.43
CA THR A 203 11.40 -4.34 1.19
C THR A 203 11.68 -5.81 0.95
N TYR A 204 11.85 -6.17 -0.33
CA TYR A 204 12.23 -7.43 -0.97
C TYR A 204 11.87 -8.77 -0.31
N SER A 205 12.08 -9.04 0.99
CA SER A 205 11.89 -10.37 1.59
C SER A 205 11.34 -10.43 3.01
N PHE A 206 11.27 -9.34 3.77
CA PHE A 206 10.97 -9.41 5.20
C PHE A 206 9.75 -8.61 5.65
N THR A 207 9.11 -7.84 4.75
CA THR A 207 7.87 -7.14 5.10
C THR A 207 6.79 -8.15 5.44
N LYS A 208 6.22 -8.13 6.64
CA LYS A 208 5.06 -8.98 6.96
C LYS A 208 3.78 -8.17 6.76
N MET A 209 2.80 -8.76 6.07
CA MET A 209 1.50 -8.15 5.82
C MET A 209 0.41 -8.99 6.46
N PHE A 210 -0.40 -8.33 7.28
CA PHE A 210 -1.55 -8.88 7.99
C PHE A 210 -2.80 -8.12 7.54
N LEU A 211 -3.86 -8.86 7.21
CA LEU A 211 -5.11 -8.31 6.66
C LEU A 211 -6.27 -8.76 7.53
N ASN A 212 -6.76 -7.86 8.40
CA ASN A 212 -7.81 -8.18 9.36
C ASN A 212 -7.55 -9.43 10.22
N ASP A 213 -6.30 -9.91 10.28
CA ASP A 213 -5.90 -11.10 11.02
C ASP A 213 -6.26 -10.95 12.50
N ASN A 214 -6.62 -12.06 13.15
CA ASN A 214 -6.98 -12.08 14.56
C ASN A 214 -5.73 -12.02 15.45
N ILE A 215 -5.10 -10.83 15.50
CA ILE A 215 -3.93 -10.54 16.32
C ILE A 215 -4.21 -9.35 17.25
N PRO A 216 -3.56 -9.29 18.44
CA PRO A 216 -3.83 -8.27 19.44
C PRO A 216 -3.77 -6.84 18.90
N GLU A 217 -2.76 -6.52 18.09
CA GLU A 217 -2.58 -5.18 17.53
C GLU A 217 -3.72 -4.74 16.60
N ILE A 218 -4.20 -5.65 15.73
CA ILE A 218 -5.31 -5.36 14.82
C ILE A 218 -6.62 -5.23 15.60
N ASN A 219 -6.83 -6.08 16.61
CA ASN A 219 -8.05 -6.04 17.42
C ASN A 219 -8.11 -4.73 18.24
N LEU A 220 -7.01 -4.34 18.89
CA LEU A 220 -6.91 -3.06 19.59
C LEU A 220 -7.12 -1.86 18.66
N PHE A 221 -6.54 -1.90 17.45
CA PHE A 221 -6.76 -0.85 16.46
C PHE A 221 -8.22 -0.80 16.01
N ARG A 222 -8.86 -1.95 15.77
CA ARG A 222 -10.27 -2.06 15.39
C ARG A 222 -11.19 -1.45 16.45
N GLU A 223 -10.92 -1.71 17.73
CA GLU A 223 -11.67 -1.15 18.86
C GLU A 223 -11.50 0.37 19.00
N SER A 224 -10.36 0.91 18.55
CA SER A 224 -10.10 2.36 18.55
C SER A 224 -10.80 3.12 17.42
N LEU A 225 -11.33 2.42 16.41
CA LEU A 225 -12.03 3.05 15.29
C LEU A 225 -13.40 3.60 15.75
N PRO A 226 -13.86 4.71 15.16
CA PRO A 226 -15.22 5.21 15.39
C PRO A 226 -16.25 4.13 15.04
N LYS A 227 -17.29 3.98 15.87
CA LYS A 227 -18.35 2.98 15.66
C LYS A 227 -19.41 3.40 14.64
N ASP A 228 -19.21 4.51 13.93
CA ASP A 228 -20.18 5.01 12.95
C ASP A 228 -20.34 4.06 11.76
N GLU A 229 -21.60 3.75 11.43
CA GLU A 229 -22.01 2.85 10.34
C GLU A 229 -21.49 3.30 8.96
N GLN A 230 -21.07 4.56 8.79
CA GLN A 230 -20.58 5.10 7.51
C GLN A 230 -19.19 4.59 7.11
N LEU A 231 -18.33 4.16 8.04
CA LEU A 231 -16.99 3.61 7.74
C LEU A 231 -17.06 2.21 7.09
N VAL A 232 -18.22 1.56 7.20
CA VAL A 232 -18.51 0.20 6.73
C VAL A 232 -18.74 0.19 5.20
N SER A 233 -19.24 1.30 4.64
CA SER A 233 -19.64 1.41 3.23
C SER A 233 -18.47 1.49 2.22
N SER A 234 -17.28 1.93 2.63
CA SER A 234 -16.14 2.11 1.71
C SER A 234 -15.44 0.79 1.37
N SER A 235 -15.58 -0.23 2.23
CA SER A 235 -14.85 -1.50 2.13
C SER A 235 -15.49 -2.49 1.14
N GLN A 236 -16.81 -2.42 0.93
CA GLN A 236 -17.54 -3.41 0.13
C GLN A 236 -17.63 -3.06 -1.38
N ILE A 237 -17.26 -1.85 -1.77
CA ILE A 237 -17.25 -1.43 -3.20
C ILE A 237 -16.00 -1.98 -3.94
N LEU A 238 -15.06 -2.57 -3.20
CA LEU A 238 -13.79 -3.04 -3.75
C LEU A 238 -13.91 -4.35 -4.58
N CYS A 239 -15.10 -4.97 -4.65
CA CYS A 239 -15.32 -6.32 -5.21
C CYS A 239 -15.70 -6.37 -6.69
N THR A 240 -16.11 -5.26 -7.31
CA THR A 240 -16.49 -5.22 -8.75
C THR A 240 -15.68 -4.25 -9.59
N GLN A 241 -14.73 -3.52 -9.00
CA GLN A 241 -13.90 -2.56 -9.72
C GLN A 241 -12.43 -2.72 -9.35
N SER A 242 -11.78 -3.78 -9.83
CA SER A 242 -10.31 -3.81 -9.83
C SER A 242 -9.74 -2.97 -10.97
N TYR A 243 -10.18 -1.72 -11.11
CA TYR A 243 -9.55 -0.65 -11.89
C TYR A 243 -10.03 0.69 -11.30
N THR A 244 -9.10 1.47 -10.75
CA THR A 244 -9.23 2.87 -10.27
C THR A 244 -9.82 3.11 -8.88
N GLY A 245 -9.10 3.96 -8.13
CA GLY A 245 -9.44 4.38 -6.78
C GLY A 245 -10.81 5.05 -6.67
N SER A 246 -11.58 4.57 -5.72
CA SER A 246 -12.92 5.00 -5.35
C SER A 246 -12.81 6.04 -4.23
N GLN A 247 -12.91 7.32 -4.56
CA GLN A 247 -13.47 8.32 -3.65
C GLN A 247 -14.98 8.36 -3.94
N VAL A 248 -15.78 7.61 -3.19
CA VAL A 248 -17.20 7.97 -3.05
C VAL A 248 -17.23 9.07 -2.00
N ALA A 249 -17.07 10.32 -2.44
CA ALA A 249 -17.21 11.44 -1.55
C ALA A 249 -18.69 11.56 -1.14
N THR A 250 -18.98 11.45 0.15
CA THR A 250 -20.28 11.86 0.67
C THR A 250 -20.44 13.37 0.50
N GLN A 251 -21.68 13.83 0.46
CA GLN A 251 -22.04 15.23 0.24
C GLN A 251 -21.35 16.19 1.22
N ASP A 252 -21.03 15.70 2.43
CA ASP A 252 -20.35 16.46 3.49
C ASP A 252 -18.82 16.49 3.35
N ASP A 253 -18.19 15.48 2.73
CA ASP A 253 -16.74 15.42 2.53
C ASP A 253 -16.26 16.33 1.39
N LEU A 254 -17.11 16.55 0.37
CA LEU A 254 -16.85 17.50 -0.73
C LEU A 254 -16.82 18.95 -0.26
N LEU A 255 -17.61 19.30 0.76
CA LEU A 255 -17.83 20.67 1.22
C LEU A 255 -16.83 21.11 2.31
N SER A 256 -16.18 20.17 2.99
CA SER A 256 -15.32 20.50 4.14
C SER A 256 -13.87 20.83 3.78
N LYS A 257 -13.38 20.45 2.59
CA LYS A 257 -11.97 20.62 2.16
C LYS A 257 -11.75 21.31 0.82
N ASN A 258 -12.78 21.43 -0.03
CA ASN A 258 -12.62 21.99 -1.37
C ASN A 258 -13.28 23.35 -1.49
N THR A 259 -12.70 24.23 -2.31
CA THR A 259 -13.32 25.52 -2.65
C THR A 259 -14.53 25.25 -3.54
N VAL A 260 -15.72 25.64 -3.07
CA VAL A 260 -16.95 25.59 -3.87
C VAL A 260 -17.01 26.85 -4.73
N LEU A 261 -17.04 26.67 -6.05
CA LEU A 261 -17.11 27.76 -7.02
C LEU A 261 -18.42 27.65 -7.81
N PRO A 262 -19.13 28.76 -8.06
CA PRO A 262 -20.27 28.77 -8.98
C PRO A 262 -19.79 28.56 -10.42
N LEU A 263 -20.69 28.06 -11.28
CA LEU A 263 -20.35 27.73 -12.66
C LEU A 263 -19.78 28.92 -13.44
N SER A 264 -20.33 30.13 -13.25
CA SER A 264 -19.81 31.39 -13.81
C SER A 264 -18.34 31.63 -13.50
N GLN A 265 -17.90 31.34 -12.28
CA GLN A 265 -16.49 31.50 -11.87
C GLN A 265 -15.62 30.41 -12.47
N VAL A 266 -16.11 29.16 -12.53
CA VAL A 266 -15.40 28.05 -13.16
C VAL A 266 -15.11 28.33 -14.64
N ILE A 267 -16.05 28.96 -15.35
CA ILE A 267 -15.91 29.34 -16.76
C ILE A 267 -14.79 30.38 -16.96
N GLN A 268 -14.54 31.22 -15.97
CA GLN A 268 -13.57 32.32 -16.02
C GLN A 268 -12.16 31.92 -15.57
N LEU A 269 -11.95 30.70 -15.08
CA LEU A 269 -10.64 30.23 -14.64
C LEU A 269 -9.63 30.15 -15.79
N ASP A 270 -8.46 30.76 -15.59
CA ASP A 270 -7.33 30.81 -16.51
C ASP A 270 -6.20 29.82 -16.15
N GLN A 271 -6.19 29.32 -14.91
CA GLN A 271 -5.23 28.33 -14.40
C GLN A 271 -5.92 27.03 -13.96
N ILE A 272 -5.16 25.93 -13.98
CA ILE A 272 -5.63 24.61 -13.51
C ILE A 272 -5.99 24.73 -12.03
N THR A 273 -7.26 24.51 -11.71
CA THR A 273 -7.82 24.70 -10.36
C THR A 273 -8.66 23.48 -9.98
N TYR A 274 -8.55 23.06 -8.72
CA TYR A 274 -9.36 21.99 -8.15
C TYR A 274 -10.50 22.59 -7.32
N CYS A 275 -11.74 22.42 -7.77
CA CYS A 275 -12.92 23.00 -7.12
C CYS A 275 -14.12 22.06 -7.22
N VAL A 276 -15.15 22.37 -6.43
CA VAL A 276 -16.46 21.73 -6.50
C VAL A 276 -17.46 22.73 -7.08
N THR A 277 -18.22 22.30 -8.09
CA THR A 277 -19.32 23.08 -8.68
C THR A 277 -20.57 22.22 -8.81
N VAL A 278 -21.73 22.87 -8.76
CA VAL A 278 -23.03 22.25 -9.03
C VAL A 278 -23.46 22.65 -10.44
N ALA A 279 -23.85 21.67 -11.26
CA ALA A 279 -24.42 21.93 -12.57
C ALA A 279 -25.38 20.80 -12.98
N THR A 280 -26.37 21.13 -13.80
CA THR A 280 -27.32 20.18 -14.38
C THR A 280 -26.85 19.75 -15.76
N ILE A 281 -26.80 18.44 -16.01
CA ILE A 281 -26.47 17.90 -17.32
C ILE A 281 -27.64 18.15 -18.27
N GLN A 282 -27.38 18.90 -19.34
CA GLN A 282 -28.35 19.16 -20.39
C GLN A 282 -28.29 18.10 -21.48
N LYS A 283 -27.07 17.68 -21.83
CA LYS A 283 -26.86 16.76 -22.95
C LYS A 283 -25.54 16.02 -22.81
N VAL A 284 -25.54 14.74 -23.19
CA VAL A 284 -24.30 13.97 -23.40
C VAL A 284 -23.99 13.94 -24.87
N ASN A 285 -22.85 14.51 -25.24
CA ASN A 285 -22.38 14.57 -26.61
C ASN A 285 -21.71 13.26 -27.01
N SER A 286 -22.09 12.75 -28.18
CA SER A 286 -21.36 11.68 -28.86
C SER A 286 -20.44 12.33 -29.89
N ASN A 287 -19.13 12.08 -29.80
CA ASN A 287 -18.18 12.52 -30.82
C ASN A 287 -18.12 11.50 -31.98
N LYS A 288 -17.30 11.78 -33.01
CA LYS A 288 -17.13 10.87 -34.17
C LYS A 288 -16.70 9.44 -33.79
N ASN A 289 -16.07 9.27 -32.62
CA ASN A 289 -15.59 8.01 -32.07
C ASN A 289 -16.52 7.49 -30.94
N GLY A 290 -17.68 8.11 -30.74
CA GLY A 290 -18.64 7.76 -29.70
C GLY A 290 -18.31 8.33 -28.32
N TRP A 291 -18.41 7.47 -27.30
CA TRP A 291 -18.19 7.82 -25.89
C TRP A 291 -16.89 7.23 -25.33
N TYR A 292 -16.03 6.73 -26.20
CA TYR A 292 -14.80 6.04 -25.83
C TYR A 292 -13.63 6.40 -26.74
N TYR A 293 -12.43 5.98 -26.32
CA TYR A 293 -11.20 6.05 -27.10
C TYR A 293 -10.37 4.79 -26.85
N PHE A 294 -9.43 4.49 -27.78
CA PHE A 294 -8.44 3.44 -27.58
C PHE A 294 -7.22 3.97 -26.84
N ALA A 295 -6.77 3.28 -25.80
CA ALA A 295 -5.62 3.68 -24.99
C ALA A 295 -4.37 2.88 -25.37
N CYS A 296 -3.21 3.52 -25.24
CA CYS A 296 -1.92 2.84 -25.36
C CYS A 296 -1.66 1.97 -24.11
N HIS A 297 -1.07 0.79 -24.31
CA HIS A 297 -0.65 -0.06 -23.18
C HIS A 297 0.59 0.49 -22.45
N LYS A 298 1.47 1.23 -23.15
CA LYS A 298 2.77 1.68 -22.64
C LYS A 298 2.78 3.10 -22.07
N CYS A 299 1.83 3.95 -22.46
CA CYS A 299 1.77 5.35 -22.02
C CYS A 299 0.31 5.82 -21.86
N PRO A 300 0.06 6.97 -21.20
CA PRO A 300 -1.32 7.44 -20.95
C PRO A 300 -2.00 8.05 -22.18
N LYS A 301 -1.38 7.99 -23.36
CA LYS A 301 -1.89 8.62 -24.58
C LYS A 301 -2.93 7.76 -25.29
N ILE A 302 -3.72 8.44 -26.13
CA ILE A 302 -4.68 7.82 -27.05
C ILE A 302 -3.91 7.07 -28.14
N ALA A 303 -4.30 5.82 -28.38
CA ALA A 303 -3.86 5.01 -29.50
C ALA A 303 -4.89 5.10 -30.65
N LYS A 304 -4.42 5.06 -31.90
CA LYS A 304 -5.26 5.18 -33.09
C LYS A 304 -4.99 4.01 -34.04
N GLY A 305 -6.01 3.65 -34.83
CA GLY A 305 -5.97 2.56 -35.80
C GLY A 305 -7.35 1.90 -35.92
N ASP A 306 -7.64 1.31 -37.08
CA ASP A 306 -8.90 0.57 -37.29
C ASP A 306 -8.81 -0.89 -36.81
N LYS A 307 -7.59 -1.39 -36.64
CA LYS A 307 -7.26 -2.76 -36.23
C LYS A 307 -5.88 -2.78 -35.56
N PRO A 308 -5.60 -3.75 -34.68
CA PRO A 308 -4.28 -3.90 -34.09
C PRO A 308 -3.17 -4.05 -35.16
N PRO A 309 -1.96 -3.52 -34.90
CA PRO A 309 -1.58 -2.75 -33.73
C PRO A 309 -2.10 -1.30 -33.74
N TYR A 310 -2.64 -0.85 -32.61
CA TYR A 310 -3.00 0.55 -32.39
C TYR A 310 -1.75 1.37 -32.03
N THR A 311 -1.55 2.48 -32.70
CA THR A 311 -0.34 3.31 -32.53
C THR A 311 -0.68 4.60 -31.80
N CYS A 312 0.05 4.91 -30.73
CA CYS A 312 -0.06 6.22 -30.07
C CYS A 312 0.87 7.25 -30.70
N GLU A 313 0.71 8.51 -30.31
CA GLU A 313 1.54 9.62 -30.81
C GLU A 313 3.05 9.44 -30.51
N ASP A 314 3.40 8.72 -29.45
CA ASP A 314 4.80 8.40 -29.10
C ASP A 314 5.35 7.21 -29.89
N GLY A 315 4.60 6.65 -30.84
CA GLY A 315 5.01 5.52 -31.68
C GLY A 315 4.92 4.15 -30.99
N HIS A 316 4.29 4.05 -29.81
CA HIS A 316 4.07 2.76 -29.17
C HIS A 316 2.92 2.00 -29.83
N ASN A 317 3.21 0.76 -30.23
CA ASN A 317 2.22 -0.18 -30.73
C ASN A 317 1.53 -0.91 -29.58
N THR A 318 0.21 -1.02 -29.68
CA THR A 318 -0.66 -1.74 -28.76
C THR A 318 -1.41 -2.82 -29.52
N GLU A 319 -1.08 -4.08 -29.28
CA GLU A 319 -1.62 -5.23 -30.00
C GLU A 319 -3.03 -5.63 -29.58
N ILE A 320 -3.53 -5.07 -28.47
CA ILE A 320 -4.84 -5.39 -27.89
C ILE A 320 -5.74 -4.16 -27.84
N GLU A 321 -7.05 -4.39 -27.93
CA GLU A 321 -8.04 -3.32 -27.79
C GLU A 321 -8.20 -2.90 -26.32
N ILE A 322 -7.68 -1.73 -25.97
CA ILE A 322 -7.88 -1.13 -24.64
C ILE A 322 -8.86 0.05 -24.80
N VAL A 323 -10.11 -0.15 -24.42
CA VAL A 323 -11.19 0.84 -24.58
C VAL A 323 -11.43 1.59 -23.27
N ARG A 324 -11.49 2.92 -23.32
CA ARG A 324 -11.73 3.81 -22.16
C ARG A 324 -12.75 4.90 -22.45
N TYR A 325 -13.52 5.36 -21.47
CA TYR A 325 -14.48 6.46 -21.68
C TYR A 325 -13.82 7.82 -21.87
N LYS A 326 -14.45 8.61 -22.74
CA LYS A 326 -14.30 10.05 -22.82
C LYS A 326 -15.68 10.62 -23.15
N LEU A 327 -16.40 11.07 -22.13
CA LEU A 327 -17.71 11.69 -22.28
C LEU A 327 -17.56 13.21 -22.32
N GLU A 328 -18.14 13.83 -23.33
CA GLU A 328 -18.32 15.27 -23.40
C GLU A 328 -19.78 15.56 -23.04
N MET A 329 -20.04 16.47 -22.10
CA MET A 329 -21.39 16.80 -21.65
C MET A 329 -21.59 18.31 -21.63
N ASP A 330 -22.75 18.74 -22.11
CA ASP A 330 -23.23 20.11 -21.96
C ASP A 330 -23.89 20.22 -20.59
N VAL A 331 -23.43 21.16 -19.78
CA VAL A 331 -23.94 21.41 -18.43
C VAL A 331 -24.40 22.86 -18.29
N SER A 332 -25.37 23.08 -17.40
CA SER A 332 -25.85 24.43 -17.09
C SER A 332 -26.16 24.60 -15.61
N TYR A 333 -25.99 25.80 -15.11
CA TYR A 333 -26.48 26.22 -13.80
C TYR A 333 -26.99 27.65 -13.94
N GLU A 334 -28.27 27.88 -13.60
CA GLU A 334 -28.95 29.16 -13.85
C GLU A 334 -28.84 29.62 -15.32
N SER A 335 -28.20 30.78 -15.58
CA SER A 335 -27.97 31.31 -16.92
C SER A 335 -26.68 30.83 -17.59
N ASP A 336 -25.78 30.19 -16.82
CA ASP A 336 -24.46 29.79 -17.30
C ASP A 336 -24.50 28.42 -17.96
N ARG A 337 -23.74 28.28 -19.05
CA ARG A 337 -23.60 27.02 -19.81
C ARG A 337 -22.15 26.79 -20.18
N CYS A 338 -21.68 25.56 -20.01
CA CYS A 338 -20.35 25.14 -20.47
C CYS A 338 -20.29 23.65 -20.73
N ASN A 339 -19.12 23.17 -21.15
CA ASN A 339 -18.90 21.75 -21.46
C ASN A 339 -17.94 21.12 -20.46
N PHE A 340 -18.30 19.96 -19.93
CA PHE A 340 -17.41 19.13 -19.12
C PHE A 340 -16.93 17.93 -19.92
N VAL A 341 -15.67 17.54 -19.67
CA VAL A 341 -15.11 16.27 -20.14
C VAL A 341 -14.95 15.36 -18.93
N VAL A 342 -15.56 14.19 -19.00
CA VAL A 342 -15.54 13.20 -17.94
C VAL A 342 -14.90 11.92 -18.45
N TRP A 343 -13.88 11.46 -17.71
CA TRP A 343 -12.97 10.41 -18.14
C TRP A 343 -13.37 9.04 -17.59
N ASP A 344 -12.69 8.01 -18.10
CA ASP A 344 -12.96 6.58 -17.84
C ASP A 344 -13.41 6.22 -16.43
N ARG A 345 -12.68 6.70 -15.41
CA ARG A 345 -12.96 6.41 -14.01
C ARG A 345 -14.34 6.93 -13.60
N GLU A 346 -14.56 8.23 -13.78
CA GLU A 346 -15.79 8.89 -13.37
C GLU A 346 -17.01 8.34 -14.10
N VAL A 347 -16.87 8.04 -15.39
CA VAL A 347 -17.97 7.46 -16.18
C VAL A 347 -18.30 6.04 -15.75
N THR A 348 -17.28 5.23 -15.49
CA THR A 348 -17.48 3.85 -15.01
C THR A 348 -18.17 3.85 -13.64
N GLN A 349 -17.82 4.80 -12.76
CA GLN A 349 -18.50 4.96 -11.47
C GLN A 349 -19.97 5.36 -11.63
N MET A 350 -20.27 6.29 -12.55
CA MET A 350 -21.65 6.69 -12.83
C MET A 350 -22.50 5.57 -13.44
N LEU A 351 -21.95 4.80 -14.38
CA LEU A 351 -22.70 3.83 -15.18
C LEU A 351 -22.65 2.40 -14.63
N GLY A 352 -21.70 2.08 -13.75
CA GLY A 352 -21.48 0.74 -13.21
C GLY A 352 -21.00 -0.31 -14.22
N ILE A 353 -20.63 0.11 -15.44
CA ILE A 353 -20.12 -0.76 -16.51
C ILE A 353 -18.90 -0.13 -17.17
N SER A 354 -18.00 -0.96 -17.71
CA SER A 354 -16.80 -0.52 -18.41
C SER A 354 -17.08 -0.01 -19.83
N ALA A 355 -16.18 0.82 -20.37
CA ALA A 355 -16.27 1.31 -21.75
C ALA A 355 -16.30 0.18 -22.79
N ALA A 356 -15.57 -0.91 -22.54
CA ALA A 356 -15.60 -2.10 -23.38
C ALA A 356 -16.97 -2.79 -23.33
N GLN A 357 -17.56 -2.95 -22.14
CA GLN A 357 -18.91 -3.51 -22.00
C GLN A 357 -19.96 -2.63 -22.65
N LEU A 358 -19.90 -1.31 -22.47
CA LEU A 358 -20.83 -0.39 -23.13
C LEU A 358 -20.70 -0.49 -24.65
N ARG A 359 -19.47 -0.53 -25.19
CA ARG A 359 -19.23 -0.71 -26.62
C ARG A 359 -19.80 -2.03 -27.13
N SER A 360 -19.59 -3.15 -26.42
CA SER A 360 -20.17 -4.44 -26.77
C SER A 360 -21.71 -4.40 -26.73
N ASN A 361 -22.29 -3.78 -25.70
CA ASN A 361 -23.73 -3.63 -25.56
C ASN A 361 -24.33 -2.75 -26.68
N MET A 362 -23.63 -1.70 -27.10
CA MET A 362 -24.02 -0.83 -28.23
C MET A 362 -23.97 -1.55 -29.57
N ILE A 363 -23.05 -2.51 -29.73
CA ILE A 363 -22.92 -3.31 -30.96
C ILE A 363 -23.99 -4.41 -30.99
N GLN A 364 -24.30 -5.04 -29.85
CA GLN A 364 -25.28 -6.12 -29.76
C GLN A 364 -26.74 -5.65 -29.76
N VAL A 365 -27.02 -4.43 -29.28
CA VAL A 365 -28.38 -3.90 -29.17
C VAL A 365 -28.42 -2.54 -29.88
N GLN A 366 -29.17 -2.43 -30.99
CA GLN A 366 -29.46 -1.16 -31.67
C GLN A 366 -30.37 -0.25 -30.81
N PHE A 367 -29.94 0.15 -29.60
CA PHE A 367 -30.74 0.99 -28.70
C PHE A 367 -30.00 2.25 -28.25
N LYS A 368 -30.40 3.39 -28.84
CA LYS A 368 -30.35 4.71 -28.20
C LYS A 368 -31.39 4.71 -27.06
N LEU A 369 -31.01 4.62 -25.76
CA LEU A 369 -31.78 5.23 -24.63
C LEU A 369 -31.29 4.91 -23.19
N ILE A 370 -30.17 4.24 -22.95
CA ILE A 370 -29.78 3.88 -21.56
C ILE A 370 -29.11 5.03 -20.79
N ILE A 371 -28.41 5.95 -21.46
CA ILE A 371 -27.63 7.00 -20.76
C ILE A 371 -28.49 8.10 -20.12
N TYR A 372 -29.62 8.47 -20.73
CA TYR A 372 -30.46 9.57 -20.22
C TYR A 372 -31.16 9.26 -18.89
N ARG A 373 -31.31 7.97 -18.54
CA ARG A 373 -32.05 7.55 -17.33
C ARG A 373 -31.17 7.54 -16.08
N TYR A 374 -29.86 7.38 -16.21
CA TYR A 374 -28.91 7.30 -15.08
C TYR A 374 -28.30 8.66 -14.70
N LEU A 375 -28.24 9.63 -15.60
CA LEU A 375 -27.59 10.92 -15.37
C LEU A 375 -28.47 11.99 -14.70
N ASN A 376 -29.74 11.68 -14.39
CA ASN A 376 -30.67 12.63 -13.77
C ASN A 376 -30.68 12.60 -12.24
N THR A 377 -29.76 11.88 -11.61
CA THR A 377 -29.63 11.84 -10.14
C THR A 377 -28.19 12.11 -9.74
N LEU A 378 -27.96 13.34 -9.27
CA LEU A 378 -26.78 13.85 -8.55
C LEU A 378 -25.40 13.61 -9.17
N LEU A 379 -24.82 14.68 -9.75
CA LEU A 379 -23.42 14.71 -10.18
C LEU A 379 -22.67 15.94 -9.63
N PHE A 380 -21.72 15.67 -8.75
CA PHE A 380 -20.68 16.60 -8.31
C PHE A 380 -19.38 16.22 -9.02
N PHE A 381 -18.72 17.16 -9.73
CA PHE A 381 -17.46 16.90 -10.42
C PHE A 381 -16.32 17.79 -9.93
N LEU A 382 -15.15 17.17 -9.73
CA LEU A 382 -13.83 17.79 -9.80
C LEU A 382 -13.45 17.91 -11.27
N LEU A 383 -13.23 19.12 -11.76
CA LEU A 383 -12.94 19.37 -13.17
C LEU A 383 -11.43 19.53 -13.41
N HIS A 384 -10.92 18.79 -14.39
CA HIS A 384 -9.65 19.08 -15.06
C HIS A 384 -9.98 19.74 -16.41
N ARG A 385 -9.67 21.03 -16.56
CA ARG A 385 -9.72 21.69 -17.87
C ARG A 385 -8.41 21.37 -18.61
N SER A 386 -8.49 20.52 -19.62
CA SER A 386 -7.43 20.45 -20.65
C SER A 386 -7.78 21.45 -21.75
N MET A 387 -6.82 22.29 -22.16
CA MET A 387 -6.93 23.08 -23.39
C MET A 387 -7.09 22.19 -24.61
#